data_AF-A0A0F8Y4L1-F1
#
_entry.id   AF-A0A0F8Y4L1-F1
#
_cell.length_a   1.000
_cell.length_b   1.000
_cell.length_c   1.000
_cell.angle_alpha   90.00
_cell.angle_beta   90.00
_cell.angle_gamma   90.00
#
_symmetry.space_group_name_H-M   'P 1'
#
loop_
_entity.id
_entity.type
_entity.pdbx_description
1 polymer ?
#
loop_
_entity_poly.entity_id
_entity_poly.type
_entity_poly.pdbx_seq_one_letter_code
_entity_poly.pdbx_strand_id
1 'polypeptide(L)'
;FNRITEQSNTYIDLLVGNHDMADQGMQHHSLHWMKAFNFGNRLKDGPFRVIDHPLHNSHNLADPFSYLPYTEDKAVIEKFFAECGDVCFMHQGVAKVPMGSGFLIDEILTPDMIPDHVKHVFTGHYHQHNRVSDKLTIIGSTMQHNWSDTGDDRGYVWYDTETGDIELVDVGAPRFTTLNMDGRGSCDWSYNDNLKNKYIRVQDYNSTMKDEIREGLMGEGGALSVEFVPKVPGFTRLDLSGTKGSFHLPTLVEEYTKQQDIDDDRSKVGKELMK
;
A
#
# COMPACT_ATOMS: atom_id res chain seq x y z
N PHE A 1 4.99 17.25 -21.12
CA PHE A 1 6.19 16.42 -21.33
C PHE A 1 7.29 17.14 -22.08
N ASN A 2 7.05 17.73 -23.26
CA ASN A 2 8.08 18.53 -23.95
C ASN A 2 8.75 19.61 -23.07
N ARG A 3 8.00 20.27 -22.17
CA ARG A 3 8.56 21.25 -21.22
C ARG A 3 9.47 20.68 -20.12
N ILE A 4 9.33 19.40 -19.74
CA ILE A 4 10.18 18.78 -18.70
C ILE A 4 11.51 18.35 -19.33
N THR A 5 11.52 17.95 -20.59
CA THR A 5 12.72 17.40 -21.25
C THR A 5 13.53 18.45 -22.03
N GLU A 6 12.97 19.62 -22.32
CA GLU A 6 13.65 20.66 -23.12
C GLU A 6 14.66 21.50 -22.33
N GLN A 7 14.67 21.43 -20.99
CA GLN A 7 15.53 22.28 -20.14
C GLN A 7 16.27 21.58 -19.00
N SER A 8 16.00 20.31 -18.68
CA SER A 8 16.69 19.59 -17.60
C SER A 8 17.30 18.27 -18.06
N ASN A 9 18.50 17.96 -17.55
CA ASN A 9 19.12 16.63 -17.62
C ASN A 9 18.37 15.66 -16.68
N THR A 10 17.06 15.49 -16.89
CA THR A 10 16.23 14.60 -16.07
C THR A 10 16.12 13.24 -16.74
N TYR A 11 16.51 12.20 -16.00
CA TYR A 11 16.35 10.80 -16.38
C TYR A 11 15.20 10.20 -15.59
N ILE A 12 14.41 9.34 -16.24
CA ILE A 12 13.32 8.62 -15.60
C ILE A 12 13.60 7.12 -15.73
N ASP A 13 13.98 6.51 -14.61
CA ASP A 13 14.09 5.06 -14.49
C ASP A 13 12.74 4.48 -14.06
N LEU A 14 12.24 3.49 -14.81
CA LEU A 14 10.98 2.80 -14.58
C LEU A 14 11.28 1.37 -14.16
N LEU A 15 11.21 1.10 -12.85
CA LEU A 15 11.44 -0.23 -12.28
C LEU A 15 10.18 -1.09 -12.41
N VAL A 16 10.30 -2.28 -13.03
CA VAL A 16 9.17 -3.19 -13.20
C VAL A 16 8.78 -3.82 -11.86
N GLY A 17 7.53 -3.64 -11.45
CA GLY A 17 6.96 -4.22 -10.23
C GLY A 17 6.07 -5.44 -10.49
N ASN A 18 5.56 -6.06 -9.43
CA ASN A 18 4.70 -7.25 -9.51
C ASN A 18 3.40 -7.02 -10.30
N HIS A 19 2.81 -5.83 -10.18
CA HIS A 19 1.56 -5.48 -10.87
C HIS A 19 1.75 -5.15 -12.36
N ASP A 20 2.99 -5.00 -12.82
CA ASP A 20 3.30 -4.80 -14.23
C ASP A 20 3.36 -6.12 -15.00
N MET A 21 3.55 -7.25 -14.31
CA MET A 21 3.72 -8.56 -14.94
C MET A 21 2.40 -9.06 -15.54
N ALA A 22 2.45 -9.46 -16.80
CA ALA A 22 1.30 -10.03 -17.53
C ALA A 22 1.19 -11.56 -17.34
N ASP A 23 2.26 -12.20 -16.88
CA ASP A 23 2.33 -13.64 -16.66
C ASP A 23 3.10 -13.98 -15.38
N GLN A 24 2.85 -15.18 -14.84
CA GLN A 24 3.53 -15.70 -13.64
C GLN A 24 5.01 -16.01 -13.88
N GLY A 25 5.41 -16.20 -15.14
CA GLY A 25 6.81 -16.40 -15.51
C GLY A 25 7.64 -15.11 -15.49
N MET A 26 6.99 -13.96 -15.23
CA MET A 26 7.60 -12.63 -15.22
C MET A 26 8.36 -12.30 -16.52
N GLN A 27 7.91 -12.85 -17.65
CA GLN A 27 8.56 -12.67 -18.97
C GLN A 27 7.98 -11.49 -19.75
N HIS A 28 6.70 -11.18 -19.55
CA HIS A 28 6.02 -10.07 -20.18
C HIS A 28 5.53 -9.08 -19.13
N HIS A 29 5.74 -7.79 -19.39
CA HIS A 29 5.29 -6.73 -18.49
C HIS A 29 4.69 -5.55 -19.26
N SER A 30 3.79 -4.83 -18.59
CA SER A 30 3.08 -3.68 -19.13
C SER A 30 4.06 -2.58 -19.58
N LEU A 31 5.17 -2.34 -18.88
CA LEU A 31 6.09 -1.23 -19.18
C LEU A 31 6.88 -1.37 -20.49
N HIS A 32 6.80 -2.50 -21.22
CA HIS A 32 7.59 -2.70 -22.45
C HIS A 32 7.29 -1.64 -23.52
N TRP A 33 6.05 -1.14 -23.61
CA TRP A 33 5.68 -0.10 -24.59
C TRP A 33 6.37 1.23 -24.32
N MET A 34 6.81 1.49 -23.08
CA MET A 34 7.54 2.73 -22.74
C MET A 34 8.88 2.81 -23.48
N LYS A 35 9.48 1.67 -23.85
CA LYS A 35 10.70 1.63 -24.68
C LYS A 35 10.49 2.26 -26.06
N ALA A 36 9.24 2.32 -26.56
CA ALA A 36 8.93 2.96 -27.83
C ALA A 36 9.14 4.48 -27.81
N PHE A 37 9.04 5.16 -26.65
CA PHE A 37 9.28 6.61 -26.56
C PHE A 37 10.76 7.00 -26.62
N ASN A 38 11.67 6.03 -26.64
CA ASN A 38 13.08 6.28 -26.89
C ASN A 38 13.39 6.40 -28.39
N PHE A 39 12.43 6.11 -29.28
CA PHE A 39 12.56 6.37 -30.71
C PHE A 39 12.41 7.88 -30.99
N GLY A 40 13.55 8.56 -31.24
CA GLY A 40 13.58 9.91 -31.84
C GLY A 40 14.26 11.01 -31.02
N ASN A 41 14.77 10.72 -29.83
CA ASN A 41 15.42 11.73 -28.98
C ASN A 41 16.94 11.85 -29.22
N ARG A 42 17.46 13.07 -29.08
CA ARG A 42 18.89 13.41 -29.23
C ARG A 42 19.79 12.86 -28.11
N LEU A 43 19.20 12.43 -26.99
CA LEU A 43 19.89 11.63 -25.99
C LEU A 43 19.98 10.20 -26.52
N LYS A 44 21.18 9.63 -26.54
CA LYS A 44 21.47 8.29 -27.09
C LYS A 44 20.53 7.19 -26.57
N ASP A 45 19.92 7.41 -25.40
CA ASP A 45 19.09 6.44 -24.67
C ASP A 45 17.65 6.92 -24.38
N GLY A 46 17.24 8.10 -24.87
CA GLY A 46 15.95 8.72 -24.53
C GLY A 46 15.81 9.14 -23.05
N PRO A 47 14.69 9.76 -22.65
CA PRO A 47 14.47 10.22 -21.28
C PRO A 47 13.99 9.10 -20.32
N PHE A 48 13.56 7.96 -20.86
CA PHE A 48 13.02 6.85 -20.08
C PHE A 48 13.94 5.63 -20.19
N ARG A 49 14.20 4.97 -19.08
CA ARG A 49 14.85 3.65 -19.05
C ARG A 49 13.98 2.68 -18.28
N VAL A 50 13.51 1.64 -18.96
CA VAL A 50 12.76 0.56 -18.33
C VAL A 50 13.73 -0.46 -17.77
N ILE A 51 13.61 -0.76 -16.48
CA ILE A 51 14.46 -1.70 -15.76
C ILE A 51 13.63 -2.95 -15.48
N ASP A 52 13.80 -3.93 -16.35
CA ASP A 52 13.13 -5.24 -16.35
C ASP A 52 14.10 -6.40 -16.04
N HIS A 53 15.35 -6.07 -15.72
CA HIS A 53 16.38 -6.99 -15.22
C HIS A 53 17.25 -6.27 -14.18
N PRO A 54 17.96 -7.01 -13.29
CA PRO A 54 18.90 -6.41 -12.35
C PRO A 54 19.91 -5.51 -13.08
N LEU A 55 20.08 -4.29 -12.57
CA LEU A 55 21.01 -3.31 -13.12
C LEU A 55 21.89 -2.77 -11.99
N HIS A 56 23.21 -2.75 -12.21
CA HIS A 56 24.19 -2.33 -11.21
C HIS A 56 24.97 -1.11 -11.66
N ASN A 57 25.44 -0.32 -10.70
CA ASN A 57 26.34 0.83 -10.90
C ASN A 57 25.86 1.78 -12.01
N SER A 58 24.57 2.04 -11.99
CA SER A 58 23.92 2.95 -12.93
C SER A 58 24.13 4.40 -12.49
N HIS A 59 24.24 5.28 -13.49
CA HIS A 59 24.54 6.71 -13.37
C HIS A 59 25.95 6.98 -12.81
N ASN A 60 26.65 7.95 -13.39
CA ASN A 60 27.97 8.39 -12.90
C ASN A 60 27.78 9.35 -11.71
N LEU A 61 27.19 8.86 -10.63
CA LEU A 61 26.99 9.60 -9.39
C LEU A 61 28.10 9.25 -8.38
N ALA A 62 28.20 10.05 -7.31
CA ALA A 62 29.13 9.76 -6.21
C ALA A 62 28.82 8.39 -5.58
N ASP A 63 27.53 8.06 -5.48
CA ASP A 63 27.03 6.78 -4.98
C ASP A 63 26.42 5.97 -6.13
N PRO A 64 26.93 4.76 -6.42
CA PRO A 64 26.43 3.95 -7.53
C PRO A 64 25.05 3.39 -7.22
N PHE A 65 24.09 3.61 -8.12
CA PHE A 65 22.72 3.11 -7.97
C PHE A 65 22.56 1.72 -8.56
N SER A 66 21.84 0.85 -7.86
CA SER A 66 21.47 -0.49 -8.32
C SER A 66 19.97 -0.68 -8.25
N TYR A 67 19.43 -1.43 -9.21
CA TYR A 67 18.00 -1.65 -9.36
C TYR A 67 17.67 -3.13 -9.44
N LEU A 68 16.68 -3.58 -8.67
CA LEU A 68 16.15 -4.93 -8.71
C LEU A 68 14.64 -4.92 -9.00
N PRO A 69 14.20 -5.35 -10.19
CA PRO A 69 12.77 -5.56 -10.47
C PRO A 69 12.15 -6.58 -9.50
N TYR A 70 10.82 -6.66 -9.51
CA TYR A 70 10.14 -7.70 -8.74
C TYR A 70 10.61 -9.10 -9.16
N THR A 71 10.80 -9.97 -8.16
CA THR A 71 11.20 -11.37 -8.33
C THR A 71 10.79 -12.14 -7.09
N GLU A 72 10.41 -13.40 -7.29
CA GLU A 72 10.12 -14.35 -6.21
C GLU A 72 11.30 -15.31 -5.96
N ASP A 73 12.43 -15.09 -6.63
CA ASP A 73 13.61 -15.94 -6.51
C ASP A 73 14.62 -15.32 -5.53
N LYS A 74 14.76 -15.96 -4.37
CA LYS A 74 15.73 -15.57 -3.35
C LYS A 74 17.17 -15.55 -3.88
N ALA A 75 17.55 -16.48 -4.74
CA ALA A 75 18.91 -16.54 -5.28
C ALA A 75 19.22 -15.32 -6.16
N VAL A 76 18.20 -14.76 -6.82
CA VAL A 76 18.33 -13.52 -7.60
C VAL A 76 18.57 -12.33 -6.66
N ILE A 77 17.87 -12.26 -5.53
CA ILE A 77 18.07 -11.20 -4.52
C ILE A 77 19.46 -11.29 -3.89
N GLU A 78 19.90 -12.50 -3.51
CA GLU A 78 21.23 -12.73 -2.95
C GLU A 78 22.34 -12.34 -3.94
N LYS A 79 22.19 -12.74 -5.21
CA LYS A 79 23.11 -12.34 -6.28
C LYS A 79 23.11 -10.82 -6.49
N PHE A 80 21.94 -10.19 -6.49
CA PHE A 80 21.83 -8.74 -6.62
C PHE A 80 22.62 -8.03 -5.51
N PHE A 81 22.47 -8.42 -4.25
CA PHE A 81 23.20 -7.82 -3.15
C PHE A 81 24.71 -8.07 -3.21
N ALA A 82 25.16 -9.18 -3.79
CA ALA A 82 26.58 -9.45 -4.00
C ALA A 82 27.24 -8.50 -5.02
N GLU A 83 26.46 -7.93 -5.93
CA GLU A 83 26.94 -7.10 -7.06
C GLU A 83 26.49 -5.63 -6.97
N CYS A 84 25.63 -5.30 -5.99
CA CYS A 84 25.03 -3.97 -5.86
C CYS A 84 26.00 -2.88 -5.41
N GLY A 85 25.66 -1.66 -5.82
CA GLY A 85 26.26 -0.42 -5.36
C GLY A 85 25.75 0.03 -3.99
N ASP A 86 26.00 1.28 -3.66
CA ASP A 86 25.75 1.83 -2.32
C ASP A 86 24.27 2.12 -2.06
N VAL A 87 23.50 2.43 -3.11
CA VAL A 87 22.07 2.72 -3.01
C VAL A 87 21.29 1.79 -3.92
N CYS A 88 20.32 1.08 -3.34
CA CYS A 88 19.52 0.11 -4.06
C CYS A 88 18.05 0.54 -4.15
N PHE A 89 17.45 0.33 -5.32
CA PHE A 89 16.03 0.50 -5.57
C PHE A 89 15.44 -0.86 -5.96
N MET A 90 14.41 -1.29 -5.25
CA MET A 90 13.86 -2.62 -5.39
C MET A 90 12.34 -2.56 -5.46
N HIS A 91 11.70 -3.57 -6.05
CA HIS A 91 10.26 -3.76 -5.88
C HIS A 91 10.03 -5.10 -5.19
N GLN A 92 10.18 -5.14 -3.87
CA GLN A 92 10.14 -6.36 -3.07
C GLN A 92 9.34 -6.14 -1.78
N GLY A 93 8.55 -7.13 -1.39
CA GLY A 93 7.94 -7.17 -0.06
C GLY A 93 9.00 -7.40 1.01
N VAL A 94 8.82 -6.78 2.18
CA VAL A 94 9.75 -6.93 3.31
C VAL A 94 9.11 -7.80 4.38
N ALA A 95 9.81 -8.87 4.75
CA ALA A 95 9.29 -9.83 5.71
C ALA A 95 9.13 -9.19 7.09
N LYS A 96 8.08 -9.61 7.81
CA LYS A 96 7.85 -9.24 9.22
C LYS A 96 7.69 -7.73 9.47
N VAL A 97 7.34 -6.98 8.44
CA VAL A 97 6.87 -5.60 8.60
C VAL A 97 5.36 -5.64 8.85
N PRO A 98 4.86 -5.06 9.96
CA PRO A 98 3.44 -5.02 10.23
C PRO A 98 2.74 -4.14 9.21
N MET A 99 1.75 -4.72 8.54
CA MET A 99 0.83 -3.96 7.68
C MET A 99 -0.17 -3.18 8.55
N GLY A 100 -0.85 -2.18 7.99
CA GLY A 100 -1.87 -1.40 8.71
C GLY A 100 -2.99 -2.23 9.37
N SER A 101 -3.20 -3.47 8.93
CA SER A 101 -4.11 -4.45 9.53
C SER A 101 -3.54 -5.23 10.75
N GLY A 102 -2.25 -5.04 11.07
CA GLY A 102 -1.52 -5.76 12.11
C GLY A 102 -0.98 -7.14 11.71
N PHE A 103 -1.27 -7.60 10.48
CA PHE A 103 -0.73 -8.85 9.96
C PHE A 103 0.75 -8.68 9.55
N LEU A 104 1.53 -9.72 9.83
CA LEU A 104 2.90 -9.86 9.36
C LEU A 104 2.88 -10.78 8.14
N ILE A 105 3.42 -10.30 7.03
CA ILE A 105 3.61 -11.12 5.83
C ILE A 105 5.04 -11.67 5.85
N ASP A 106 5.17 -12.94 5.51
CA ASP A 106 6.47 -13.59 5.36
C ASP A 106 6.92 -13.45 3.90
N GLU A 107 7.85 -12.54 3.66
CA GLU A 107 8.41 -12.25 2.34
C GLU A 107 9.86 -12.71 2.27
N ILE A 108 10.47 -12.58 1.08
CA ILE A 108 11.85 -13.02 0.87
C ILE A 108 12.86 -12.01 1.42
N LEU A 109 12.66 -10.71 1.19
CA LEU A 109 13.60 -9.67 1.62
C LEU A 109 13.49 -9.45 3.13
N THR A 110 14.59 -9.62 3.85
CA THR A 110 14.73 -9.22 5.25
C THR A 110 15.78 -8.12 5.40
N PRO A 111 15.70 -7.27 6.44
CA PRO A 111 16.74 -6.27 6.69
C PRO A 111 18.15 -6.87 6.83
N ASP A 112 18.26 -8.09 7.38
CA ASP A 112 19.54 -8.80 7.58
C ASP A 112 20.21 -9.23 6.27
N MET A 113 19.49 -9.23 5.14
CA MET A 113 20.07 -9.53 3.83
C MET A 113 20.86 -8.35 3.25
N ILE A 114 20.66 -7.14 3.78
CA ILE A 114 21.26 -5.91 3.26
C ILE A 114 22.75 -5.86 3.66
N PRO A 115 23.69 -5.86 2.71
CA PRO A 115 25.12 -5.81 3.02
C PRO A 115 25.56 -4.55 3.78
N ASP A 116 26.69 -4.66 4.48
CA ASP A 116 27.25 -3.55 5.26
C ASP A 116 27.65 -2.34 4.41
N HIS A 117 28.13 -2.57 3.18
CA HIS A 117 28.53 -1.49 2.26
C HIS A 117 27.34 -0.71 1.69
N VAL A 118 26.15 -1.32 1.65
CA VAL A 118 24.94 -0.64 1.20
C VAL A 118 24.56 0.42 2.21
N LYS A 119 24.47 1.67 1.73
CA LYS A 119 24.05 2.84 2.50
C LYS A 119 22.55 2.82 2.71
N HIS A 120 21.79 2.59 1.65
CA HIS A 120 20.33 2.57 1.73
C HIS A 120 19.66 1.70 0.66
N VAL A 121 18.53 1.11 1.02
CA VAL A 121 17.63 0.36 0.16
C VAL A 121 16.26 1.02 0.19
N PHE A 122 15.77 1.39 -0.98
CA PHE A 122 14.40 1.82 -1.20
C PHE A 122 13.63 0.67 -1.85
N THR A 123 12.50 0.28 -1.27
CA THR A 123 11.66 -0.77 -1.85
C THR A 123 10.21 -0.34 -2.02
N GLY A 124 9.60 -0.81 -3.12
CA GLY A 124 8.17 -0.72 -3.39
C GLY A 124 7.36 -1.87 -2.79
N HIS A 125 6.40 -2.36 -3.57
CA HIS A 125 5.45 -3.44 -3.23
C HIS A 125 4.37 -3.11 -2.19
N TYR A 126 4.74 -2.56 -1.02
CA TYR A 126 3.76 -2.13 -0.03
C TYR A 126 3.32 -0.68 -0.24
N HIS A 127 2.04 -0.39 0.01
CA HIS A 127 1.45 0.93 -0.23
C HIS A 127 1.67 1.92 0.92
N GLN A 128 2.03 1.42 2.11
CA GLN A 128 2.30 2.23 3.28
C GLN A 128 3.77 2.65 3.31
N HIS A 129 4.03 3.95 3.39
CA HIS A 129 5.37 4.46 3.62
C HIS A 129 5.87 4.02 5.00
N ASN A 130 7.07 3.45 5.07
CA ASN A 130 7.63 2.98 6.34
C ASN A 130 9.16 2.92 6.31
N ARG A 131 9.81 3.52 7.31
CA ARG A 131 11.24 3.34 7.56
C ARG A 131 11.45 2.12 8.44
N VAL A 132 11.79 0.99 7.80
CA VAL A 132 11.93 -0.33 8.45
C VAL A 132 13.21 -0.39 9.27
N SER A 133 14.30 0.20 8.78
CA SER A 133 15.57 0.32 9.49
C SER A 133 16.33 1.57 9.04
N ASP A 134 17.53 1.78 9.56
CA ASP A 134 18.40 2.86 9.12
C ASP A 134 18.80 2.75 7.64
N LYS A 135 18.78 1.53 7.08
CA LYS A 135 19.19 1.22 5.70
C LYS A 135 18.03 0.81 4.79
N LEU A 136 16.79 0.73 5.28
CA LEU A 136 15.66 0.21 4.50
C LEU A 136 14.44 1.10 4.66
N THR A 137 13.93 1.57 3.53
CA THR A 137 12.68 2.35 3.46
C THR A 137 11.75 1.74 2.42
N ILE A 138 10.53 1.46 2.86
CA ILE A 138 9.40 1.18 1.98
C ILE A 138 8.85 2.54 1.52
N ILE A 139 8.89 2.80 0.22
CA ILE A 139 8.51 4.10 -0.35
C ILE A 139 7.00 4.36 -0.14
N GLY A 140 6.17 3.32 -0.29
CA GLY A 140 4.72 3.45 -0.26
C GLY A 140 4.13 3.89 -1.61
N SER A 141 2.83 4.16 -1.60
CA SER A 141 2.13 4.74 -2.76
C SER A 141 2.05 6.27 -2.67
N THR A 142 1.96 6.91 -3.83
CA THR A 142 1.73 8.36 -3.96
C THR A 142 0.32 8.77 -3.57
N MET A 143 -0.62 7.81 -3.47
CA MET A 143 -2.00 8.05 -3.08
C MET A 143 -2.59 6.88 -2.29
N GLN A 144 -3.69 7.12 -1.60
CA GLN A 144 -4.44 6.04 -0.98
C GLN A 144 -5.26 5.33 -2.08
N HIS A 145 -5.23 4.00 -2.11
CA HIS A 145 -5.96 3.18 -3.08
C HIS A 145 -7.28 2.67 -2.52
N ASN A 146 -7.36 2.47 -1.21
CA ASN A 146 -8.53 1.91 -0.55
C ASN A 146 -8.68 2.45 0.88
N TRP A 147 -9.74 2.01 1.57
CA TRP A 147 -10.01 2.45 2.93
C TRP A 147 -9.03 1.93 3.99
N SER A 148 -8.31 0.83 3.74
CA SER A 148 -7.26 0.35 4.67
C SER A 148 -6.01 1.23 4.66
N ASP A 149 -5.86 2.09 3.64
CA ASP A 149 -4.79 3.09 3.54
C ASP A 149 -5.08 4.38 4.32
N THR A 150 -6.23 4.46 5.00
CA THR A 150 -6.68 5.68 5.68
C THR A 150 -5.73 6.05 6.82
N GLY A 151 -5.33 7.32 6.88
CA GLY A 151 -4.49 7.86 7.94
C GLY A 151 -3.00 7.76 7.68
N ASP A 152 -2.59 7.00 6.66
CA ASP A 152 -1.19 6.92 6.28
C ASP A 152 -0.73 8.16 5.49
N ASP A 153 0.56 8.47 5.63
CA ASP A 153 1.25 9.43 4.77
C ASP A 153 1.42 8.88 3.36
N ARG A 154 1.34 9.79 2.38
CA ARG A 154 1.41 9.49 0.95
C ARG A 154 2.22 10.56 0.26
N GLY A 155 2.96 10.16 -0.75
CA GLY A 155 3.87 11.06 -1.43
C GLY A 155 4.89 10.34 -2.29
N TYR A 156 5.93 11.06 -2.68
CA TYR A 156 7.14 10.47 -3.24
C TYR A 156 8.31 10.73 -2.30
N VAL A 157 9.33 9.88 -2.37
CA VAL A 157 10.57 10.09 -1.61
C VAL A 157 11.51 10.96 -2.43
N TRP A 158 11.99 12.03 -1.81
CA TRP A 158 13.14 12.80 -2.26
C TRP A 158 14.39 12.29 -1.54
N TYR A 159 15.41 11.91 -2.31
CA TYR A 159 16.69 11.45 -1.79
C TYR A 159 17.79 12.38 -2.27
N ASP A 160 18.48 13.01 -1.33
CA ASP A 160 19.64 13.84 -1.61
C ASP A 160 20.89 12.95 -1.71
N THR A 161 21.52 12.91 -2.89
CA THR A 161 22.66 12.05 -3.14
C THR A 161 23.98 12.55 -2.55
N GLU A 162 24.04 13.81 -2.13
CA GLU A 162 25.22 14.39 -1.49
C GLU A 162 25.20 14.20 0.03
N THR A 163 24.02 14.38 0.66
CA THR A 163 23.87 14.27 2.12
C THR A 163 23.37 12.90 2.57
N GLY A 164 22.66 12.18 1.71
CA GLY A 164 21.94 10.96 2.05
C GLY A 164 20.58 11.22 2.72
N ASP A 165 20.11 12.46 2.76
CA ASP A 165 18.84 12.82 3.39
C ASP A 165 17.65 12.25 2.60
N ILE A 166 16.65 11.79 3.35
CA ILE A 166 15.43 11.16 2.82
C ILE A 166 14.23 11.94 3.35
N GLU A 167 13.43 12.50 2.44
CA GLU A 167 12.20 13.24 2.75
C GLU A 167 11.01 12.63 2.00
N LEU A 168 9.88 12.44 2.69
CA LEU A 168 8.61 12.13 2.03
C LEU A 168 7.89 13.44 1.68
N VAL A 169 7.68 13.68 0.39
CA VAL A 169 7.02 14.87 -0.11
C VAL A 169 5.57 14.56 -0.47
N ASP A 170 4.63 15.21 0.24
CA ASP A 170 3.19 15.07 -0.03
C ASP A 170 2.84 15.66 -1.41
N VAL A 171 2.10 14.88 -2.21
CA VAL A 171 1.62 15.26 -3.55
C VAL A 171 0.26 15.94 -3.54
N GLY A 172 -0.39 16.08 -2.38
CA GLY A 172 -1.71 16.67 -2.21
C GLY A 172 -2.83 15.82 -2.81
N ALA A 173 -2.63 14.51 -2.93
CA ALA A 173 -3.63 13.59 -3.49
C ALA A 173 -4.88 13.53 -2.60
N PRO A 174 -6.09 13.33 -3.18
CA PRO A 174 -7.30 13.10 -2.40
C PRO A 174 -7.13 11.96 -1.39
N ARG A 175 -7.63 12.18 -0.16
CA ARG A 175 -7.53 11.22 0.95
C ARG A 175 -8.89 10.62 1.28
N PHE A 176 -8.89 9.38 1.77
CA PHE A 176 -10.02 8.76 2.44
C PHE A 176 -10.17 9.31 3.85
N THR A 177 -11.40 9.52 4.31
CA THR A 177 -11.70 9.98 5.66
C THR A 177 -12.98 9.33 6.13
N THR A 178 -12.98 8.80 7.36
CA THR A 178 -14.18 8.27 8.00
C THR A 178 -14.79 9.30 8.93
N LEU A 179 -16.06 9.62 8.72
CA LEU A 179 -16.87 10.49 9.55
C LEU A 179 -17.82 9.65 10.40
N ASN A 180 -17.68 9.75 11.71
CA ASN A 180 -18.62 9.16 12.66
C ASN A 180 -19.70 10.19 13.04
N MET A 181 -20.97 9.82 12.84
CA MET A 181 -22.12 10.70 13.03
C MET A 181 -22.87 10.50 14.34
N ASP A 182 -22.34 9.66 15.25
CA ASP A 182 -23.01 9.35 16.51
C ASP A 182 -23.34 10.65 17.29
N GLY A 183 -24.62 10.86 17.58
CA GLY A 183 -25.13 12.03 18.30
C GLY A 183 -25.14 13.37 17.55
N ARG A 184 -24.77 13.45 16.26
CA ARG A 184 -24.81 14.70 15.48
C ARG A 184 -26.08 14.80 14.64
N GLY A 185 -27.03 15.64 15.09
CA GLY A 185 -28.35 15.83 14.47
C GLY A 185 -28.38 16.78 13.26
N SER A 186 -27.30 17.54 13.01
CA SER A 186 -27.03 18.29 11.76
C SER A 186 -25.59 18.79 11.83
N CYS A 187 -24.87 18.81 10.71
CA CYS A 187 -23.54 19.39 10.62
C CYS A 187 -23.58 20.52 9.60
N ASP A 188 -23.06 21.69 9.97
CA ASP A 188 -22.66 22.69 8.99
C ASP A 188 -21.48 22.13 8.18
N TRP A 189 -21.73 21.83 6.91
CA TRP A 189 -20.76 21.23 6.00
C TRP A 189 -19.84 22.27 5.37
N SER A 190 -20.29 23.53 5.32
CA SER A 190 -19.67 24.62 4.58
C SER A 190 -18.33 25.08 5.14
N TYR A 191 -18.04 24.76 6.41
CA TYR A 191 -16.87 25.25 7.15
C TYR A 191 -15.75 24.23 7.38
N ASN A 192 -15.88 23.01 6.87
CA ASN A 192 -14.90 21.98 7.14
C ASN A 192 -13.98 21.76 5.93
N ASP A 193 -12.94 22.60 5.81
CA ASP A 193 -11.86 22.43 4.83
C ASP A 193 -11.26 21.01 4.84
N ASN A 194 -11.42 20.27 5.94
CA ASN A 194 -10.99 18.87 6.02
C ASN A 194 -11.89 17.89 5.25
N LEU A 195 -12.96 18.31 4.59
CA LEU A 195 -13.85 17.43 3.79
C LEU A 195 -13.66 17.64 2.29
N LYS A 196 -13.21 18.83 1.89
CA LYS A 196 -13.03 19.20 0.49
C LYS A 196 -11.99 18.32 -0.18
N ASN A 197 -12.28 17.87 -1.40
CA ASN A 197 -11.40 17.03 -2.22
C ASN A 197 -11.01 15.70 -1.54
N LYS A 198 -11.93 15.10 -0.76
CA LYS A 198 -11.73 13.81 -0.08
C LYS A 198 -12.82 12.80 -0.44
N TYR A 199 -12.50 11.53 -0.22
CA TYR A 199 -13.47 10.43 -0.26
C TYR A 199 -13.96 10.15 1.16
N ILE A 200 -15.26 10.24 1.40
CA ILE A 200 -15.82 10.20 2.75
C ILE A 200 -16.60 8.92 2.99
N ARG A 201 -16.30 8.24 4.09
CA ARG A 201 -17.07 7.12 4.61
C ARG A 201 -17.84 7.59 5.83
N VAL A 202 -19.16 7.42 5.83
CA VAL A 202 -20.03 7.82 6.93
C VAL A 202 -20.43 6.58 7.73
N GLN A 203 -20.25 6.66 9.04
CA GLN A 203 -20.62 5.64 10.03
C GLN A 203 -21.58 6.23 11.07
N ASP A 204 -22.32 5.36 11.76
CA ASP A 204 -23.20 5.74 12.87
C ASP A 204 -24.20 6.85 12.54
N TYR A 205 -24.76 6.81 11.34
CA TYR A 205 -25.71 7.80 10.84
C TYR A 205 -27.16 7.32 10.97
N ASN A 206 -28.09 8.28 11.05
CA ASN A 206 -29.51 8.00 10.90
C ASN A 206 -29.83 7.71 9.43
N SER A 207 -30.35 6.52 9.14
CA SER A 207 -30.66 6.09 7.77
C SER A 207 -31.66 6.99 7.05
N THR A 208 -32.55 7.69 7.77
CA THR A 208 -33.50 8.64 7.18
C THR A 208 -32.84 9.92 6.66
N MET A 209 -31.64 10.25 7.17
CA MET A 209 -30.89 11.45 6.79
C MET A 209 -29.83 11.17 5.71
N LYS A 210 -29.77 9.95 5.18
CA LYS A 210 -28.70 9.50 4.28
C LYS A 210 -28.54 10.41 3.06
N ASP A 211 -29.63 10.82 2.44
CA ASP A 211 -29.58 11.63 1.23
C ASP A 211 -29.20 13.08 1.53
N GLU A 212 -29.77 13.67 2.59
CA GLU A 212 -29.39 14.98 3.10
C GLU A 212 -27.89 15.06 3.45
N ILE A 213 -27.36 14.05 4.15
CA ILE A 213 -25.94 13.96 4.49
C ILE A 213 -25.07 13.91 3.22
N ARG A 214 -25.48 13.12 2.22
CA ARG A 214 -24.74 13.02 0.96
C ARG A 214 -24.72 14.34 0.21
N GLU A 215 -25.87 14.98 0.09
CA GLU A 215 -26.02 16.27 -0.60
C GLU A 215 -25.20 17.36 0.08
N GLY A 216 -25.23 17.44 1.42
CA GLY A 216 -24.42 18.39 2.18
C GLY A 216 -22.91 18.16 2.03
N LEU A 217 -22.45 16.90 2.13
CA LEU A 217 -21.03 16.56 2.00
C LEU A 217 -20.48 16.80 0.59
N MET A 218 -21.24 16.43 -0.45
CA MET A 218 -20.79 16.58 -1.84
C MET A 218 -20.99 18.01 -2.37
N GLY A 219 -22.04 18.70 -1.93
CA GLY A 219 -22.35 20.08 -2.32
C GLY A 219 -21.52 21.08 -1.53
N GLU A 220 -21.94 21.37 -0.31
CA GLU A 220 -21.30 22.39 0.54
C GLU A 220 -19.91 21.96 1.04
N GLY A 221 -19.74 20.69 1.40
CA GLY A 221 -18.48 20.15 1.90
C GLY A 221 -17.43 19.86 0.83
N GLY A 222 -17.81 19.82 -0.46
CA GLY A 222 -16.89 19.59 -1.59
C GLY A 222 -16.22 18.20 -1.61
N ALA A 223 -16.85 17.18 -1.02
CA ALA A 223 -16.38 15.80 -1.06
C ALA A 223 -16.46 15.22 -2.49
N LEU A 224 -15.49 14.39 -2.86
CA LEU A 224 -15.48 13.71 -4.16
C LEU A 224 -16.47 12.54 -4.22
N SER A 225 -16.60 11.81 -3.12
CA SER A 225 -17.58 10.73 -2.98
C SER A 225 -17.97 10.51 -1.53
N VAL A 226 -19.14 9.90 -1.32
CA VAL A 226 -19.67 9.55 -0.01
C VAL A 226 -20.16 8.10 -0.02
N GLU A 227 -19.55 7.26 0.80
CA GLU A 227 -19.95 5.88 1.08
C GLU A 227 -20.58 5.81 2.48
N PHE A 228 -21.63 5.02 2.65
CA PHE A 228 -22.29 4.82 3.93
C PHE A 228 -22.09 3.39 4.40
N VAL A 229 -21.55 3.22 5.61
CA VAL A 229 -21.37 1.91 6.23
C VAL A 229 -22.54 1.68 7.19
N PRO A 230 -23.42 0.71 6.91
CA PRO A 230 -24.52 0.37 7.81
C PRO A 230 -23.97 -0.01 9.19
N LYS A 231 -24.69 0.37 10.25
CA LYS A 231 -24.36 -0.06 11.60
C LYS A 231 -24.56 -1.58 11.67
N VAL A 232 -23.48 -2.33 11.65
CA VAL A 232 -23.54 -3.79 11.88
C VAL A 232 -23.82 -3.98 13.37
N PRO A 233 -24.86 -4.72 13.77
CA PRO A 233 -25.09 -5.03 15.18
C PRO A 233 -23.81 -5.61 15.77
N GLY A 234 -23.37 -5.06 16.91
CA GLY A 234 -22.11 -5.46 17.54
C GLY A 234 -22.10 -6.97 17.76
N PHE A 235 -21.14 -7.66 17.15
CA PHE A 235 -20.88 -9.05 17.48
C PHE A 235 -20.22 -9.07 18.86
N THR A 236 -20.88 -9.67 19.85
CA THR A 236 -20.25 -9.99 21.12
C THR A 236 -19.12 -10.97 20.83
N ARG A 237 -17.88 -10.52 21.01
CA ARG A 237 -16.71 -11.41 20.93
C ARG A 237 -16.88 -12.46 22.04
N LEU A 238 -16.94 -13.74 21.66
CA LEU A 238 -17.00 -14.84 22.62
C LEU A 238 -15.81 -14.72 23.59
N ASP A 239 -16.11 -14.53 24.88
CA ASP A 239 -15.10 -14.52 25.92
C ASP A 239 -14.65 -15.96 26.18
N LEU A 240 -13.48 -16.32 25.64
CA LEU A 240 -12.88 -17.65 25.79
C LEU A 240 -12.04 -17.78 27.07
N SER A 241 -12.13 -16.84 28.01
CA SER A 241 -11.35 -16.87 29.26
C SER A 241 -11.63 -18.08 30.18
N GLY A 242 -12.64 -18.90 29.86
CA GLY A 242 -13.01 -20.11 30.61
C GLY A 242 -12.31 -21.41 30.21
N THR A 243 -11.73 -21.54 29.01
CA THR A 243 -11.22 -22.83 28.51
C THR A 243 -9.71 -22.96 28.65
N LYS A 244 -9.26 -23.31 29.87
CA LYS A 244 -7.96 -23.97 30.06
C LYS A 244 -8.04 -25.41 29.52
N GLY A 245 -7.95 -25.58 28.21
CA GLY A 245 -7.99 -26.89 27.55
C GLY A 245 -7.96 -26.73 26.05
N SER A 246 -7.27 -27.66 25.36
CA SER A 246 -7.00 -27.66 23.92
C SER A 246 -8.15 -27.12 23.06
N PHE A 247 -7.79 -26.30 22.07
CA PHE A 247 -8.68 -25.73 21.06
C PHE A 247 -9.47 -26.85 20.34
N HIS A 248 -10.72 -27.06 20.75
CA HIS A 248 -11.59 -28.11 20.23
C HIS A 248 -12.76 -27.47 19.49
N LEU A 249 -12.65 -27.41 18.16
CA LEU A 249 -13.58 -26.73 17.26
C LEU A 249 -15.07 -27.10 17.51
N PRO A 250 -15.42 -28.38 17.77
CA PRO A 250 -16.79 -28.75 18.07
C PRO A 250 -17.39 -28.08 19.30
N THR A 251 -16.58 -27.87 20.34
CA THR A 251 -17.03 -27.26 21.60
C THR A 251 -17.30 -25.76 21.42
N LEU A 252 -16.48 -25.09 20.61
CA LEU A 252 -16.66 -23.69 20.20
C LEU A 252 -17.95 -23.50 19.39
N VAL A 253 -18.25 -24.41 18.46
CA VAL A 253 -19.49 -24.35 17.66
C VAL A 253 -20.72 -24.58 18.55
N GLU A 254 -20.66 -25.50 19.51
CA GLU A 254 -21.74 -25.70 20.49
C GLU A 254 -21.96 -24.49 21.38
N GLU A 255 -20.90 -23.85 21.89
CA GLU A 255 -21.00 -22.64 22.70
C GLU A 255 -21.54 -21.46 21.89
N TYR A 256 -21.08 -21.27 20.66
CA TYR A 256 -21.60 -20.26 19.74
C TYR A 256 -23.11 -20.47 19.45
N THR A 257 -23.53 -21.71 19.25
CA THR A 257 -24.94 -22.05 18.99
C THR A 257 -25.82 -21.83 20.23
N LYS A 258 -25.28 -21.98 21.45
CA LYS A 258 -26.00 -21.69 22.70
C LYS A 258 -26.14 -20.19 23.00
N GLN A 259 -25.20 -19.38 22.54
CA GLN A 259 -25.17 -17.94 22.82
C GLN A 259 -25.96 -17.10 21.83
N GLN A 260 -26.32 -17.67 20.69
CA GLN A 260 -27.12 -17.03 19.65
C GLN A 260 -28.45 -17.78 19.56
N ASP A 261 -29.57 -17.07 19.44
CA ASP A 261 -30.91 -17.64 19.25
C ASP A 261 -31.05 -18.18 17.82
N ILE A 262 -30.27 -19.23 17.51
CA ILE A 262 -30.10 -19.78 16.17
C ILE A 262 -31.20 -20.83 15.94
N ASP A 263 -32.09 -20.55 14.99
CA ASP A 263 -33.09 -21.49 14.48
C ASP A 263 -32.47 -22.83 14.04
N ASP A 264 -33.19 -23.93 14.23
CA ASP A 264 -32.77 -25.32 14.05
C ASP A 264 -32.16 -25.59 12.66
N ASP A 265 -32.62 -24.87 11.63
CA ASP A 265 -32.10 -24.99 10.26
C ASP A 265 -30.64 -24.52 10.12
N ARG A 266 -30.23 -23.48 10.85
CA ARG A 266 -28.85 -22.98 10.84
C ARG A 266 -27.92 -23.87 11.68
N SER A 267 -28.43 -24.49 12.74
CA SER A 267 -27.71 -25.50 13.53
C SER A 267 -27.35 -26.74 12.66
N LYS A 268 -28.22 -27.08 11.70
CA LYS A 268 -28.02 -28.20 10.78
C LYS A 268 -26.84 -28.00 9.84
N VAL A 269 -26.70 -26.78 9.28
CA VAL A 269 -25.57 -26.42 8.39
C VAL A 269 -24.24 -26.49 9.15
N GLY A 270 -24.20 -25.99 10.39
CA GLY A 270 -23.00 -26.06 11.23
C GLY A 270 -22.56 -27.50 11.53
N LYS A 271 -23.52 -28.42 11.73
CA LYS A 271 -23.26 -29.84 11.97
C LYS A 271 -22.77 -30.59 10.73
N GLU A 272 -23.20 -30.20 9.54
CA GLU A 272 -22.72 -30.80 8.29
C GLU A 272 -21.29 -30.37 7.94
N LEU A 273 -20.90 -29.13 8.26
CA LEU A 273 -19.54 -28.63 8.07
C LEU A 273 -18.49 -29.26 9.00
N MET A 274 -18.93 -29.97 10.05
CA MET A 274 -18.05 -30.67 11.01
C MET A 274 -17.91 -32.17 10.76
N LYS A 275 -18.51 -32.71 9.70
CA LYS A 275 -18.23 -34.06 9.19
C LYS A 275 -17.08 -34.03 8.22
#